data_AF-A0A3D5DVN6-F1
#
_entry.id   AF-A0A3D5DVN6-F1
#
_cell.length_a   1.000
_cell.length_b   1.000
_cell.length_c   1.000
_cell.angle_alpha   90.00
_cell.angle_beta   90.00
_cell.angle_gamma   90.00
#
_symmetry.space_group_name_H-M   'P 1'
#
loop_
_entity.id
_entity.type
_entity.pdbx_description
1 polymer ?
#
loop_
_entity_poly.entity_id
_entity_poly.type
_entity_poly.pdbx_seq_one_letter_code
_entity_poly.pdbx_strand_id
1 'polypeptide(L)'
;MAVRDLHPGYFAYVMATGIISTGTFLLGPSWLSLALLAAASAGLLVLAVALAARLAFFRSSVAADIQAPDRVFGFFTITAGLDVLGVRLTLAGHPLATAILAALAAAVWLVLTYGVPASLMIARVGDSVLGGVNGSWLLWIVATQSLSIAAAILVPAWPSQSPLLAPVATGLWCVG
;
A
#
# COMPACT_ATOMS: atom_id res chain seq x y z
N MET A 1 -11.86 16.06 -15.60
CA MET A 1 -12.63 15.94 -14.35
C MET A 1 -12.31 14.64 -13.60
N ALA A 2 -12.29 13.46 -14.25
CA ALA A 2 -12.05 12.18 -13.58
C ALA A 2 -10.79 12.05 -12.69
N VAL A 3 -9.67 12.69 -13.04
CA VAL A 3 -8.42 12.61 -12.23
C VAL A 3 -8.51 13.44 -10.93
N ARG A 4 -9.41 14.43 -10.87
CA ARG A 4 -9.55 15.32 -9.71
C ARG A 4 -10.13 14.59 -8.50
N ASP A 5 -11.08 13.68 -8.75
CA ASP A 5 -11.84 12.95 -7.74
C ASP A 5 -11.37 11.50 -7.54
N LEU A 6 -10.14 11.18 -7.96
CA LEU A 6 -9.58 9.84 -7.80
C LEU A 6 -9.53 9.48 -6.32
N HIS A 7 -10.38 8.54 -5.89
CA HIS A 7 -10.42 8.11 -4.50
C HIS A 7 -9.15 7.29 -4.19
N PRO A 8 -8.38 7.62 -3.14
CA PRO A 8 -7.15 6.92 -2.79
C PRO A 8 -7.33 5.41 -2.66
N GLY A 9 -8.51 4.99 -2.16
CA GLY A 9 -8.91 3.59 -2.04
C GLY A 9 -8.97 2.80 -3.35
N TYR A 10 -8.83 3.40 -4.52
CA TYR A 10 -8.76 2.66 -5.79
C TYR A 10 -7.52 1.78 -5.90
N PHE A 11 -6.44 2.05 -5.14
CA PHE A 11 -5.31 1.13 -5.05
C PHE A 11 -5.68 -0.21 -4.40
N ALA A 12 -6.83 -0.32 -3.72
CA ALA A 12 -7.38 -1.60 -3.29
C ALA A 12 -7.61 -2.58 -4.46
N TYR A 13 -7.82 -2.07 -5.68
CA TYR A 13 -7.87 -2.91 -6.88
C TYR A 13 -6.56 -3.68 -7.08
N VAL A 14 -5.41 -2.99 -7.00
CA VAL A 14 -4.07 -3.59 -7.17
C VAL A 14 -3.79 -4.60 -6.06
N MET A 15 -4.15 -4.24 -4.83
CA MET A 15 -4.04 -5.12 -3.67
C MET A 15 -4.87 -6.40 -3.86
N ALA A 16 -6.16 -6.28 -4.17
CA ALA A 16 -7.05 -7.43 -4.33
C ALA A 16 -6.62 -8.34 -5.48
N THR A 17 -6.30 -7.76 -6.65
CA THR A 17 -5.82 -8.54 -7.80
C THR A 17 -4.47 -9.21 -7.53
N GLY A 18 -3.57 -8.54 -6.81
CA GLY A 18 -2.28 -9.10 -6.39
C GLY A 18 -2.43 -10.27 -5.39
N ILE A 19 -3.35 -10.17 -4.43
CA ILE A 19 -3.66 -11.27 -3.48
C ILE A 19 -4.18 -12.49 -4.27
N ILE A 20 -5.14 -12.30 -5.17
CA ILE A 20 -5.70 -13.40 -5.97
C ILE A 20 -4.64 -13.99 -6.91
N SER A 21 -3.78 -13.15 -7.51
CA SER A 21 -2.64 -13.61 -8.32
C SER A 21 -1.69 -14.49 -7.51
N THR A 22 -1.43 -14.12 -6.24
CA THR A 22 -0.58 -14.89 -5.34
C THR A 22 -1.25 -16.21 -4.94
N GLY A 23 -2.53 -16.18 -4.57
CA GLY A 23 -3.28 -17.41 -4.24
C GLY A 23 -3.36 -18.39 -5.41
N THR A 24 -3.62 -17.89 -6.62
CA THR A 24 -3.66 -18.72 -7.85
C THR A 24 -2.28 -19.22 -8.28
N PHE A 25 -1.19 -18.52 -7.93
CA PHE A 25 0.17 -19.04 -8.12
C PHE A 25 0.44 -20.25 -7.21
N LEU A 26 -0.01 -20.19 -5.96
CA LEU A 26 0.26 -21.21 -4.95
C LEU A 26 -0.64 -22.44 -5.06
N LEU A 27 -1.91 -22.24 -5.44
CA LEU A 27 -2.96 -23.28 -5.36
C LEU A 27 -3.67 -23.56 -6.69
N GLY A 28 -3.45 -22.71 -7.71
CA GLY A 28 -4.27 -22.68 -8.91
C GLY A 28 -3.48 -22.79 -10.21
N PRO A 29 -4.13 -22.52 -11.35
CA PRO A 29 -3.47 -22.56 -12.64
C PRO A 29 -2.52 -21.36 -12.81
N SER A 30 -1.29 -21.65 -13.22
CA SER A 30 -0.21 -20.65 -13.39
C SER A 30 -0.55 -19.53 -14.38
N TRP A 31 -1.29 -19.84 -15.45
CA TRP A 31 -1.69 -18.85 -16.46
C TRP A 31 -2.62 -17.76 -15.88
N LEU A 32 -3.53 -18.14 -14.97
CA LEU A 32 -4.44 -17.20 -14.33
C LEU A 32 -3.68 -16.26 -13.40
N SER A 33 -2.71 -16.79 -12.66
CA SER A 33 -1.83 -15.98 -11.83
C SER A 33 -1.09 -14.93 -12.64
N LEU A 34 -0.54 -15.30 -13.80
CA LEU A 34 0.20 -14.38 -14.67
C LEU A 34 -0.70 -13.30 -15.27
N ALA A 35 -1.90 -13.68 -15.72
CA ALA A 35 -2.90 -12.72 -16.22
C ALA A 35 -3.29 -11.70 -15.14
N LEU A 36 -3.53 -12.15 -13.91
CA LEU A 36 -3.84 -11.28 -12.78
C LEU A 36 -2.66 -10.41 -12.36
N LEU A 37 -1.42 -10.93 -12.44
CA LEU A 37 -0.21 -10.15 -12.18
C LEU A 37 -0.06 -9.02 -13.21
N ALA A 38 -0.29 -9.31 -14.49
CA ALA A 38 -0.26 -8.30 -15.55
C ALA A 38 -1.35 -7.23 -15.34
N ALA A 39 -2.57 -7.65 -14.99
CA ALA A 39 -3.67 -6.73 -14.68
C ALA A 39 -3.37 -5.84 -13.46
N ALA A 40 -2.84 -6.41 -12.37
CA ALA A 40 -2.44 -5.67 -11.18
C ALA A 40 -1.32 -4.66 -11.50
N SER A 41 -0.34 -5.06 -12.30
CA SER A 41 0.78 -4.21 -12.72
C SER A 41 0.31 -3.05 -13.62
N ALA A 42 -0.58 -3.33 -14.57
CA ALA A 42 -1.18 -2.29 -15.42
C ALA A 42 -2.04 -1.32 -14.60
N GLY A 43 -2.85 -1.84 -13.68
CA GLY A 43 -3.63 -1.03 -12.75
C GLY A 43 -2.76 -0.13 -11.88
N LEU A 44 -1.64 -0.66 -11.36
CA LEU A 44 -0.68 0.12 -10.59
C LEU A 44 -0.11 1.27 -11.42
N LEU A 45 0.33 1.03 -12.66
CA LEU A 45 0.87 2.06 -13.53
C LEU A 45 -0.16 3.17 -13.81
N VAL A 46 -1.40 2.79 -14.15
CA VAL A 46 -2.47 3.75 -14.42
C VAL A 46 -2.78 4.59 -13.19
N LEU A 47 -2.95 3.95 -12.03
CA LEU A 47 -3.26 4.64 -10.78
C LEU A 47 -2.09 5.50 -10.29
N ALA A 48 -0.85 5.03 -10.44
CA ALA A 48 0.35 5.80 -10.09
C ALA A 48 0.48 7.06 -10.95
N VAL A 49 0.27 6.95 -12.27
CA VAL A 49 0.28 8.11 -13.18
C VAL A 49 -0.85 9.07 -12.84
N ALA A 50 -2.06 8.58 -12.57
CA ALA A 50 -3.19 9.41 -12.18
C ALA A 50 -2.92 10.13 -10.84
N LEU A 51 -2.36 9.43 -9.87
CA LEU A 51 -1.97 10.01 -8.58
C LEU A 51 -0.86 11.04 -8.74
N ALA A 52 0.19 10.76 -9.51
CA ALA A 52 1.28 11.70 -9.78
C ALA A 52 0.78 12.97 -10.50
N ALA A 53 -0.11 12.81 -11.49
CA ALA A 53 -0.77 13.94 -12.12
C ALA A 53 -1.62 14.74 -11.12
N ARG A 54 -2.33 14.05 -10.22
CA ARG A 54 -3.11 14.70 -9.15
C ARG A 54 -2.23 15.48 -8.18
N LEU A 55 -1.08 14.94 -7.77
CA LEU A 55 -0.09 15.66 -6.96
C LEU A 55 0.55 16.83 -7.71
N ALA A 56 0.72 16.76 -9.03
CA ALA A 56 1.30 17.85 -9.81
C ALA A 56 0.31 19.02 -10.00
N PHE A 57 -0.92 18.71 -10.39
CA PHE A 57 -1.92 19.71 -10.83
C PHE A 57 -2.97 20.08 -9.78
N PHE A 58 -3.20 19.25 -8.76
CA PHE A 58 -4.29 19.40 -7.79
C PHE A 58 -3.84 19.26 -6.33
N ARG A 59 -2.67 19.81 -5.98
CA ARG A 59 -2.09 19.76 -4.62
C ARG A 59 -3.07 20.16 -3.52
N SER A 60 -3.88 21.21 -3.74
CA SER A 60 -4.88 21.68 -2.78
C SER A 60 -5.99 20.65 -2.52
N SER A 61 -6.39 19.88 -3.54
CA SER A 61 -7.38 18.82 -3.40
C SER A 61 -6.82 17.60 -2.67
N VAL A 62 -5.54 17.27 -2.87
CA VAL A 62 -4.87 16.21 -2.11
C VAL A 62 -4.70 16.61 -0.64
N ALA A 63 -4.34 17.86 -0.37
CA ALA A 63 -4.26 18.39 0.99
C ALA A 63 -5.63 18.33 1.69
N ALA A 64 -6.72 18.64 0.98
CA ALA A 64 -8.07 18.52 1.51
C ALA A 64 -8.44 17.07 1.85
N ASP A 65 -8.08 16.09 1.01
CA ASP A 65 -8.33 14.67 1.32
C ASP A 65 -7.51 14.17 2.51
N ILE A 66 -6.30 14.69 2.73
CA ILE A 66 -5.47 14.34 3.90
C ILE A 66 -6.09 14.87 5.20
N GLN A 67 -6.85 15.97 5.13
CA GLN A 67 -7.58 16.50 6.28
C GLN A 67 -8.94 15.82 6.51
N ALA A 68 -9.46 15.06 5.53
CA ALA A 68 -10.70 14.31 5.65
C ALA A 68 -10.46 12.91 6.26
N PRO A 69 -10.91 12.63 7.50
CA PRO A 69 -10.66 11.35 8.18
C PRO A 69 -11.13 10.13 7.38
N ASP A 70 -12.26 10.25 6.70
CA ASP A 70 -12.89 9.19 5.93
C ASP A 70 -12.10 8.78 4.67
N ARG A 71 -11.25 9.68 4.15
CA ARG A 71 -10.46 9.47 2.93
C ARG A 71 -8.99 9.20 3.21
N VAL A 72 -8.44 9.78 4.27
CA VAL A 72 -7.01 9.72 4.56
C VAL A 72 -6.50 8.29 4.76
N PHE A 73 -7.30 7.43 5.41
CA PHE A 73 -6.93 6.02 5.58
C PHE A 73 -6.93 5.24 4.25
N GLY A 74 -7.67 5.70 3.25
CA GLY A 74 -7.67 5.10 1.91
C GLY A 74 -6.29 5.14 1.24
N PHE A 75 -5.43 6.11 1.59
CA PHE A 75 -4.08 6.20 1.03
C PHE A 75 -3.17 5.02 1.45
N PHE A 76 -3.45 4.35 2.57
CA PHE A 76 -2.71 3.15 2.97
C PHE A 76 -2.88 1.99 1.97
N THR A 77 -3.93 2.00 1.13
CA THR A 77 -4.05 1.02 0.03
C THR A 77 -2.93 1.14 -1.00
N ILE A 78 -2.25 2.28 -1.10
CA ILE A 78 -1.06 2.45 -1.94
C ILE A 78 0.06 1.58 -1.41
N THR A 79 0.39 1.69 -0.12
CA THR A 79 1.40 0.85 0.56
C THR A 79 1.05 -0.63 0.38
N ALA A 80 -0.16 -1.01 0.74
CA ALA A 80 -0.60 -2.41 0.63
C ALA A 80 -0.56 -2.94 -0.81
N GLY A 81 -0.99 -2.14 -1.79
CA GLY A 81 -0.97 -2.50 -3.20
C GLY A 81 0.45 -2.70 -3.75
N LEU A 82 1.38 -1.82 -3.38
CA LEU A 82 2.80 -1.92 -3.77
C LEU A 82 3.45 -3.18 -3.18
N ASP A 83 3.26 -3.43 -1.90
CA ASP A 83 3.86 -4.57 -1.20
C ASP A 83 3.31 -5.91 -1.70
N VAL A 84 1.98 -6.02 -1.84
CA VAL A 84 1.34 -7.26 -2.34
C VAL A 84 1.81 -7.58 -3.76
N LEU A 85 1.89 -6.56 -4.64
CA LEU A 85 2.42 -6.76 -5.98
C LEU A 85 3.90 -7.18 -5.93
N GLY A 86 4.69 -6.53 -5.06
CA GLY A 86 6.09 -6.89 -4.81
C GLY A 86 6.24 -8.34 -4.36
N VAL A 87 5.50 -8.78 -3.35
CA VAL A 87 5.48 -10.18 -2.90
C VAL A 87 5.28 -11.15 -4.07
N ARG A 88 4.30 -10.86 -4.94
CA ARG A 88 4.07 -11.69 -6.12
C ARG A 88 5.23 -11.64 -7.12
N LEU A 89 5.88 -10.49 -7.30
CA LEU A 89 7.05 -10.33 -8.17
C LEU A 89 8.26 -11.11 -7.65
N THR A 90 8.50 -11.17 -6.33
CA THR A 90 9.52 -12.05 -5.75
C THR A 90 9.24 -13.50 -6.10
N LEU A 91 7.99 -13.95 -5.96
CA LEU A 91 7.58 -15.31 -6.35
C LEU A 91 7.72 -15.57 -7.86
N ALA A 92 7.71 -14.53 -8.69
CA ALA A 92 8.00 -14.61 -10.12
C ALA A 92 9.50 -14.54 -10.46
N GLY A 93 10.39 -14.42 -9.47
CA GLY A 93 11.84 -14.33 -9.67
C GLY A 93 12.39 -12.90 -9.78
N HIS A 94 11.64 -11.88 -9.36
CA HIS A 94 12.03 -10.47 -9.46
C HIS A 94 12.15 -9.77 -8.08
N PRO A 95 13.03 -10.23 -7.17
CA PRO A 95 13.16 -9.67 -5.82
C PRO A 95 13.62 -8.19 -5.81
N LEU A 96 14.40 -7.76 -6.82
CA LEU A 96 14.80 -6.36 -6.93
C LEU A 96 13.61 -5.42 -7.12
N ALA A 97 12.64 -5.82 -7.96
CA ALA A 97 11.43 -5.04 -8.17
C ALA A 97 10.63 -4.93 -6.87
N THR A 98 10.52 -6.03 -6.12
CA THR A 98 9.89 -6.05 -4.79
C THR A 98 10.54 -5.08 -3.82
N ALA A 99 11.87 -5.05 -3.74
CA ALA A 99 12.56 -4.14 -2.84
C ALA A 99 12.34 -2.67 -3.19
N ILE A 100 12.31 -2.33 -4.48
CA ILE A 100 11.99 -0.98 -4.94
C ILE A 100 10.56 -0.60 -4.55
N LEU A 101 9.59 -1.48 -4.82
CA LEU A 101 8.19 -1.25 -4.46
C LEU A 101 8.01 -1.15 -2.94
N ALA A 102 8.65 -2.03 -2.16
CA ALA A 102 8.62 -2.01 -0.70
C ALA A 102 9.26 -0.75 -0.12
N ALA A 103 10.34 -0.25 -0.71
CA ALA A 103 10.96 1.02 -0.29
C ALA A 103 10.01 2.21 -0.54
N LEU A 104 9.34 2.24 -1.71
CA LEU A 104 8.31 3.24 -2.01
C LEU A 104 7.12 3.12 -1.05
N ALA A 105 6.66 1.89 -0.80
CA ALA A 105 5.57 1.59 0.12
C ALA A 105 5.89 2.04 1.56
N ALA A 106 7.12 1.79 2.02
CA ALA A 106 7.62 2.21 3.33
C ALA A 106 7.69 3.73 3.45
N ALA A 107 8.14 4.43 2.41
CA ALA A 107 8.15 5.89 2.39
C ALA A 107 6.72 6.48 2.49
N VAL A 108 5.77 5.94 1.71
CA VAL A 108 4.36 6.32 1.78
C VAL A 108 3.78 6.01 3.16
N TRP A 109 4.05 4.83 3.69
CA TRP A 109 3.57 4.38 5.00
C TRP A 109 4.09 5.26 6.14
N LEU A 110 5.38 5.64 6.12
CA LEU A 110 5.95 6.56 7.11
C LEU A 110 5.23 7.91 7.08
N VAL A 111 5.06 8.49 5.89
CA VAL A 111 4.36 9.77 5.73
C VAL A 111 2.93 9.69 6.27
N LEU A 112 2.21 8.61 5.99
CA LEU A 112 0.83 8.44 6.44
C LEU A 112 0.74 8.14 7.95
N THR A 113 1.54 7.21 8.46
CA THR A 113 1.57 6.80 9.88
C THR A 113 1.81 7.99 10.81
N TYR A 114 2.67 8.93 10.42
CA TYR A 114 2.91 10.15 11.19
C TYR A 114 1.98 11.30 10.80
N GLY A 115 1.59 11.40 9.53
CA GLY A 115 0.75 12.47 9.01
C GLY A 115 -0.71 12.38 9.45
N VAL A 116 -1.28 11.17 9.50
CA VAL A 116 -2.69 10.96 9.86
C VAL A 116 -2.99 11.35 11.31
N PRO A 117 -2.23 10.90 12.33
CA PRO A 117 -2.47 11.36 13.70
C PRO A 117 -2.31 12.87 13.84
N ALA A 118 -1.31 13.45 13.17
CA ALA A 118 -1.08 14.89 13.20
C ALA A 118 -2.27 15.66 12.58
N SER A 119 -2.79 15.22 11.43
CA SER A 119 -3.96 15.86 10.81
C SER A 119 -5.22 15.73 11.66
N LEU A 120 -5.44 14.55 12.26
CA LEU A 120 -6.56 14.30 13.17
C LEU A 120 -6.46 15.13 14.46
N MET A 121 -5.25 15.42 14.95
CA MET A 121 -5.07 16.30 16.12
C MET A 121 -5.36 17.77 15.80
N ILE A 122 -4.97 18.24 14.62
CA ILE A 122 -5.16 19.63 14.18
C ILE A 122 -6.63 19.92 13.83
N ALA A 123 -7.37 18.93 13.30
CA ALA A 123 -8.78 19.07 12.94
C ALA A 123 -9.74 19.18 14.16
N ARG A 124 -9.24 19.06 15.40
CA ARG A 124 -10.04 19.02 16.64
C ARG A 124 -10.59 20.38 17.09
N VAL A 125 -11.66 20.87 16.47
CA VAL A 125 -12.49 21.95 17.05
C VAL A 125 -13.99 21.62 17.16
N GLY A 126 -14.49 20.44 16.78
CA GLY A 126 -15.96 20.22 16.88
C GLY A 126 -16.49 18.79 16.98
N ASP A 127 -15.99 17.83 16.20
CA ASP A 127 -16.72 16.57 16.00
C ASP A 127 -16.09 15.35 16.69
N SER A 128 -16.97 14.49 17.20
CA SER A 128 -16.65 13.23 17.87
C SER A 128 -15.84 12.30 16.96
N VAL A 129 -14.57 12.06 17.32
CA VAL A 129 -13.66 11.11 16.63
C VAL A 129 -14.26 9.70 16.53
N LEU A 130 -15.12 9.31 17.48
CA LEU A 130 -15.75 7.99 17.54
C LEU A 130 -16.88 7.81 16.50
N GLY A 131 -17.50 8.90 16.03
CA GLY A 131 -18.54 8.84 14.98
C GLY A 131 -17.98 8.57 13.57
N GLY A 132 -16.68 8.75 13.37
CA GLY A 132 -15.99 8.59 12.07
C GLY A 132 -15.19 7.28 11.93
N VAL A 133 -15.21 6.40 12.94
CA VAL A 133 -14.54 5.09 12.86
C VAL A 133 -15.29 4.20 11.89
N ASN A 134 -14.62 3.78 10.82
CA ASN A 134 -15.16 2.87 9.82
C ASN A 134 -14.10 1.86 9.38
N GLY A 135 -14.46 0.91 8.51
CA GLY A 135 -13.56 -0.17 8.08
C GLY A 135 -12.26 0.29 7.41
N SER A 136 -12.17 1.54 6.92
CA SER A 136 -10.93 2.06 6.32
C SER A 136 -9.80 2.21 7.33
N TRP A 137 -10.10 2.36 8.63
CA TRP A 137 -9.09 2.48 9.68
C TRP A 137 -8.18 1.24 9.76
N LEU A 138 -8.73 0.06 9.43
CA LEU A 138 -7.96 -1.18 9.37
C LEU A 138 -6.88 -1.16 8.28
N LEU A 139 -6.98 -0.26 7.29
CA LEU A 139 -5.98 -0.14 6.24
C LEU A 139 -4.61 0.29 6.78
N TRP A 140 -4.56 0.99 7.92
CA TRP A 140 -3.30 1.29 8.59
C TRP A 140 -2.59 -0.02 8.99
N ILE A 141 -3.29 -0.89 9.72
CA ILE A 141 -2.77 -2.19 10.15
C ILE A 141 -2.40 -3.05 8.94
N VAL A 142 -3.29 -3.13 7.95
CA VAL A 142 -3.07 -3.92 6.71
C VAL A 142 -1.81 -3.47 5.98
N ALA A 143 -1.56 -2.16 5.89
CA ALA A 143 -0.35 -1.63 5.26
C ALA A 143 0.92 -1.90 6.08
N THR A 144 0.86 -1.85 7.42
CA THR A 144 2.01 -2.22 8.26
C THR A 144 2.34 -3.71 8.11
N GLN A 145 1.30 -4.55 8.10
CA GLN A 145 1.44 -6.00 7.93
C GLN A 145 1.93 -6.36 6.52
N SER A 146 1.52 -5.63 5.47
CA SER A 146 2.04 -5.86 4.11
C SER A 146 3.54 -5.57 4.00
N LEU A 147 4.04 -4.51 4.65
CA LEU A 147 5.47 -4.20 4.71
C LEU A 147 6.26 -5.29 5.43
N SER A 148 5.70 -5.84 6.52
CA SER A 148 6.29 -6.98 7.23
C SER A 148 6.48 -8.17 6.29
N ILE A 149 5.43 -8.52 5.53
CA ILE A 149 5.47 -9.63 4.56
C ILE A 149 6.47 -9.34 3.44
N ALA A 150 6.50 -8.11 2.91
CA ALA A 150 7.43 -7.71 1.86
C ALA A 150 8.90 -7.78 2.32
N ALA A 151 9.19 -7.41 3.56
CA ALA A 151 10.52 -7.57 4.15
C ALA A 151 10.86 -9.07 4.36
N ALA A 152 9.92 -9.84 4.89
CA ALA A 152 10.12 -11.27 5.17
C ALA A 152 10.39 -12.09 3.89
N ILE A 153 9.66 -11.83 2.80
CA ILE A 153 9.83 -12.58 1.54
C ILE A 153 11.17 -12.28 0.85
N LEU A 154 11.82 -11.16 1.18
CA LEU A 154 13.14 -10.82 0.65
C LEU A 154 14.29 -11.50 1.41
N VAL A 155 14.06 -11.99 2.63
CA VAL A 155 15.10 -12.65 3.44
C VAL A 155 15.72 -13.86 2.72
N PRO A 156 14.93 -14.82 2.17
CA PRO A 156 15.51 -15.96 1.44
C PRO A 156 16.13 -15.53 0.11
N ALA A 157 15.65 -14.45 -0.51
CA ALA A 157 16.15 -13.95 -1.78
C ALA A 157 17.55 -13.30 -1.64
N TRP A 158 17.81 -12.62 -0.51
CA TRP A 158 19.10 -12.02 -0.19
C TRP A 158 19.57 -12.37 1.22
N PRO A 159 20.15 -13.57 1.42
CA PRO A 159 20.61 -14.01 2.73
C PRO A 159 21.63 -13.06 3.38
N SER A 160 22.44 -12.36 2.57
CA SER A 160 23.40 -11.35 3.04
C SER A 160 22.73 -10.14 3.72
N GLN A 161 21.46 -9.85 3.40
CA GLN A 161 20.69 -8.76 4.01
C GLN A 161 19.74 -9.24 5.12
N SER A 162 19.74 -10.53 5.44
CA SER A 162 18.94 -11.11 6.54
C SER A 162 19.08 -10.36 7.88
N PRO A 163 20.29 -9.91 8.31
CA PRO A 163 20.44 -9.16 9.56
C PRO A 163 19.67 -7.84 9.60
N LEU A 164 19.32 -7.27 8.45
CA LEU A 164 18.51 -6.06 8.34
C LEU A 164 17.03 -6.40 8.11
N LEU A 165 16.74 -7.29 7.16
CA LEU A 165 15.38 -7.59 6.71
C LEU A 165 14.56 -8.35 7.76
N ALA A 166 15.17 -9.31 8.47
CA ALA A 166 14.43 -10.12 9.45
C ALA A 166 13.98 -9.31 10.68
N PRO A 167 14.83 -8.46 11.31
CA PRO A 167 14.36 -7.59 12.39
C PRO A 167 13.32 -6.57 11.93
N VAL A 168 13.46 -6.02 10.71
CA VAL A 168 12.47 -5.09 10.14
C VAL A 168 11.12 -5.79 9.97
N ALA A 169 11.10 -6.98 9.38
CA ALA A 169 9.89 -7.78 9.21
C ALA A 169 9.19 -8.04 10.55
N THR A 170 9.95 -8.50 11.57
CA THR A 170 9.41 -8.77 12.91
C THR A 170 8.95 -7.49 13.61
N GLY A 171 9.71 -6.41 13.51
CA GLY A 171 9.35 -5.12 14.12
C GLY A 171 8.05 -4.57 13.56
N LEU A 172 7.87 -4.60 12.24
CA LEU A 172 6.62 -4.22 11.58
C LEU A 172 5.47 -5.14 11.97
N TRP A 173 5.71 -6.45 12.07
CA TRP A 173 4.70 -7.42 12.49
C TRP A 173 4.20 -7.16 13.92
N CYS A 174 5.09 -6.79 14.84
CA CYS A 174 4.73 -6.49 16.24
C CYS A 174 3.95 -5.19 16.40
N VAL A 175 4.17 -4.20 15.51
CA VAL A 175 3.56 -2.86 15.60
C VAL A 175 2.21 -2.79 14.88
N GLY A 176 2.03 -3.57 13.82
CA GLY A 176 0.76 -3.65 13.08
C GLY A 176 -0.28 -4.46 13.82
#